data_AF-A0A2L2Z747-F1
#
_entry.id   AF-A0A2L2Z747-F1
#
_cell.length_a   1.000
_cell.length_b   1.000
_cell.length_c   1.000
_cell.angle_alpha   90.00
_cell.angle_beta   90.00
_cell.angle_gamma   90.00
#
_symmetry.space_group_name_H-M   'P 1'
#
loop_
_entity.id
_entity.type
_entity.pdbx_description
1 polymer ?
#
loop_
_entity_poly.entity_id
_entity_poly.type
_entity_poly.pdbx_seq_one_letter_code
_entity_poly.pdbx_strand_id
1 'polypeptide(L)'
;RWIARGNRGQHLSVLLVGDTPASAVYVNNTLKAAQKTGKSSETIFRTAITSEADVLDIIRVLNDSPNVDGFLVQLPLPQHMFERRGCNAIAPHKD
;
A
#
# COMPACT_ATOMS: atom_id res chain seq x y z
N ARG A 1 -17.77 10.54 15.24
CA ARG A 1 -17.30 9.65 14.14
C ARG A 1 -16.69 10.54 13.05
N TRP A 2 -15.50 10.23 12.51
CA TRP A 2 -14.76 11.10 11.56
C TRP A 2 -15.61 11.63 10.40
N ILE A 3 -16.37 10.75 9.75
CA ILE A 3 -17.29 11.09 8.64
C ILE A 3 -18.44 11.99 9.10
N ALA A 4 -18.94 11.82 10.33
CA ALA A 4 -20.02 12.66 10.87
C ALA A 4 -19.60 14.11 11.12
N ARG A 5 -18.29 14.43 10.99
CA ARG A 5 -17.76 15.81 11.02
C ARG A 5 -17.62 16.42 9.61
N GLY A 6 -18.12 15.75 8.56
CA GLY A 6 -18.01 16.19 7.16
C GLY A 6 -16.73 15.77 6.43
N ASN A 7 -15.83 15.04 7.11
CA ASN A 7 -14.58 14.58 6.51
C ASN A 7 -14.82 13.36 5.58
N ARG A 8 -14.00 13.26 4.52
CA ARG A 8 -13.92 12.05 3.66
C ARG A 8 -13.58 10.83 4.51
N GLY A 9 -14.14 9.66 4.15
CA GLY A 9 -13.74 8.38 4.73
C GLY A 9 -12.27 8.07 4.41
N GLN A 10 -11.55 7.50 5.38
CA GLN A 10 -10.14 7.16 5.19
C GLN A 10 -9.97 5.96 4.26
N HIS A 11 -8.88 5.95 3.51
CA HIS A 11 -8.52 4.95 2.51
C HIS A 11 -7.05 4.51 2.69
N LEU A 12 -6.85 3.19 2.69
CA LEU A 12 -5.55 2.53 2.81
C LEU A 12 -5.29 1.65 1.59
N SER A 13 -4.21 1.92 0.85
CA SER A 13 -3.79 1.06 -0.27
C SER A 13 -2.66 0.12 0.15
N VAL A 14 -2.63 -1.10 -0.38
CA VAL A 14 -1.56 -2.08 -0.16
C VAL A 14 -0.90 -2.42 -1.49
N LEU A 15 0.36 -2.06 -1.68
CA LEU A 15 1.14 -2.47 -2.85
C LEU A 15 1.80 -3.83 -2.58
N LEU A 16 1.38 -4.85 -3.33
CA LEU A 16 1.91 -6.21 -3.26
C LEU A 16 2.68 -6.51 -4.55
N VAL A 17 3.98 -6.77 -4.45
CA VAL A 17 4.85 -7.11 -5.59
C VAL A 17 5.30 -8.57 -5.47
N GLY A 18 4.84 -9.40 -6.40
CA GLY A 18 4.88 -10.85 -6.28
C GLY A 18 3.88 -11.34 -5.23
N ASP A 19 3.63 -12.65 -5.22
CA ASP A 19 2.82 -13.28 -4.18
C ASP A 19 3.56 -14.48 -3.59
N THR A 20 3.51 -14.55 -2.26
CA THR A 20 3.87 -15.74 -1.51
C THR A 20 2.66 -16.09 -0.66
N PRO A 21 2.51 -17.35 -0.23
CA PRO A 21 1.43 -17.72 0.68
C PRO A 21 1.42 -16.85 1.96
N ALA A 22 2.60 -16.45 2.45
CA ALA A 22 2.74 -15.58 3.60
C ALA A 22 2.27 -14.13 3.33
N SER A 23 2.63 -13.56 2.17
CA SER A 23 2.21 -12.19 1.83
C SER A 23 0.69 -12.10 1.62
N ALA A 24 0.06 -13.13 1.04
CA ALA A 24 -1.40 -13.18 0.89
C ALA A 24 -2.14 -13.16 2.24
N VAL A 25 -1.63 -13.88 3.25
CA VAL A 25 -2.20 -13.87 4.60
C VAL A 25 -2.06 -12.51 5.25
N TYR A 26 -0.88 -11.89 5.14
CA TYR A 26 -0.65 -10.56 5.72
C TYR A 26 -1.56 -9.50 5.09
N VAL A 27 -1.61 -9.43 3.75
CA VAL A 27 -2.46 -8.46 3.04
C VAL A 27 -3.93 -8.63 3.45
N ASN A 28 -4.42 -9.87 3.52
CA ASN A 28 -5.78 -10.15 3.97
C ASN A 28 -6.05 -9.66 5.40
N ASN A 29 -5.09 -9.84 6.31
CA ASN A 29 -5.23 -9.37 7.69
C ASN A 29 -5.26 -7.84 7.77
N THR A 30 -4.42 -7.16 6.98
CA THR A 30 -4.38 -5.69 6.89
C THR A 30 -5.70 -5.13 6.36
N LEU A 31 -6.25 -5.70 5.29
CA LEU A 31 -7.55 -5.29 4.76
C LEU A 31 -8.68 -5.51 5.78
N LYS A 32 -8.68 -6.67 6.48
CA LYS A 32 -9.66 -6.95 7.55
C LYS A 32 -9.55 -5.93 8.69
N ALA A 33 -8.33 -5.53 9.06
CA ALA A 33 -8.10 -4.52 10.10
C ALA A 33 -8.61 -3.14 9.66
N ALA A 34 -8.33 -2.74 8.41
CA ALA A 34 -8.85 -1.50 7.82
C ALA A 34 -10.38 -1.47 7.85
N GLN A 35 -11.03 -2.53 7.38
CA GLN A 35 -12.50 -2.66 7.39
C GLN A 35 -13.09 -2.58 8.81
N LYS A 36 -12.48 -3.25 9.79
CA LYS A 36 -12.91 -3.19 11.21
C LYS A 36 -12.91 -1.78 11.78
N THR A 37 -12.01 -0.92 11.30
CA THR A 37 -11.92 0.49 11.71
C THR A 37 -12.78 1.44 10.85
N GLY A 38 -13.55 0.89 9.89
CA GLY A 38 -14.37 1.67 8.97
C GLY A 38 -13.59 2.39 7.88
N LYS A 39 -12.34 1.97 7.62
CA LYS A 39 -11.52 2.47 6.52
C LYS A 39 -11.81 1.66 5.27
N SER A 40 -11.90 2.34 4.13
CA SER A 40 -11.83 1.67 2.83
C SER A 40 -10.41 1.20 2.58
N SER A 41 -10.24 0.13 1.81
CA SER A 41 -8.90 -0.37 1.47
C SER A 41 -8.89 -1.12 0.16
N GLU A 42 -7.75 -1.13 -0.50
CA GLU A 42 -7.52 -1.86 -1.75
C GLU A 42 -6.13 -2.51 -1.76
N THR A 43 -5.96 -3.50 -2.65
CA THR A 43 -4.66 -4.09 -2.93
C THR A 43 -4.29 -3.82 -4.38
N ILE A 44 -3.12 -3.23 -4.60
CA ILE A 44 -2.50 -3.05 -5.91
C ILE A 44 -1.50 -4.19 -6.09
N PHE A 45 -1.86 -5.17 -6.91
CA PHE A 45 -0.98 -6.29 -7.21
C PHE A 45 -0.07 -6.01 -8.41
N ARG A 46 1.20 -6.37 -8.27
CA ARG A 46 2.20 -6.40 -9.33
C ARG A 46 2.92 -7.73 -9.31
N THR A 47 3.32 -8.22 -10.48
CA THR A 47 3.99 -9.52 -10.58
C THR A 47 5.43 -9.42 -10.05
N ALA A 48 6.02 -10.56 -9.69
CA ALA A 48 7.41 -10.60 -9.22
C ALA A 48 8.44 -10.18 -10.28
N ILE A 49 8.07 -10.07 -11.57
CA ILE A 49 8.96 -9.62 -12.66
C ILE A 49 8.87 -8.10 -12.91
N THR A 50 8.00 -7.40 -12.18
CA THR A 50 7.83 -5.94 -12.31
C THR A 50 9.18 -5.24 -12.06
N SER A 51 9.47 -4.17 -12.79
CA SER A 51 10.73 -3.44 -12.59
C SER A 51 10.68 -2.58 -11.33
N GLU A 52 11.84 -2.26 -10.76
CA GLU A 52 11.90 -1.33 -9.63
C GLU A 52 11.38 0.06 -10.01
N ALA A 53 11.63 0.51 -11.24
CA ALA A 53 11.15 1.80 -11.74
C ALA A 53 9.61 1.87 -11.76
N ASP A 54 8.96 0.81 -12.24
CA ASP A 54 7.48 0.75 -12.25
C ASP A 54 6.90 0.76 -10.83
N VAL A 55 7.56 0.09 -9.88
CA VAL A 55 7.17 0.12 -8.46
C VAL A 55 7.30 1.52 -7.89
N LEU A 56 8.41 2.22 -8.18
CA LEU A 56 8.62 3.60 -7.74
C LEU A 56 7.60 4.57 -8.36
N ASP A 57 7.21 4.36 -9.61
CA ASP A 57 6.17 5.17 -10.25
C ASP A 57 4.79 4.96 -9.59
N ILE A 58 4.46 3.73 -9.20
CA ILE A 58 3.25 3.46 -8.42
C ILE A 58 3.30 4.17 -7.07
N ILE A 59 4.43 4.08 -6.36
CA ILE A 59 4.63 4.76 -5.08
C ILE A 59 4.45 6.28 -5.24
N ARG A 60 4.99 6.87 -6.31
CA ARG A 60 4.81 8.29 -6.65
C ARG A 60 3.32 8.64 -6.86
N VAL A 61 2.60 7.84 -7.65
CA VAL A 61 1.15 8.05 -7.87
C VAL A 61 0.37 7.96 -6.55
N LEU A 62 0.72 7.01 -5.68
CA LEU A 62 0.08 6.87 -4.37
C LEU A 62 0.41 8.05 -3.43
N ASN A 63 1.64 8.54 -3.47
CA ASN A 63 2.05 9.74 -2.74
C ASN A 63 1.30 10.99 -3.16
N ASP A 64 1.05 11.15 -4.46
CA ASP A 64 0.39 12.34 -5.00
C ASP A 64 -1.15 12.26 -4.95
N SER A 65 -1.71 11.06 -4.71
CA SER A 65 -3.17 10.86 -4.72
C SER A 65 -3.85 11.42 -3.47
N PRO A 66 -4.74 12.44 -3.58
CA PRO A 66 -5.50 12.95 -2.44
C PRO A 66 -6.56 11.95 -1.93
N ASN A 67 -6.80 10.87 -2.67
CA ASN A 67 -7.75 9.82 -2.32
C ASN A 67 -7.12 8.70 -1.48
N VAL A 68 -5.79 8.71 -1.30
CA VAL A 68 -5.04 7.73 -0.50
C VAL A 68 -4.53 8.45 0.74
N ASP A 69 -5.02 8.05 1.92
CA ASP A 69 -4.58 8.64 3.19
C ASP A 69 -3.34 7.94 3.75
N GLY A 70 -3.13 6.69 3.37
CA GLY A 70 -1.89 5.97 3.64
C GLY A 70 -1.76 4.75 2.73
N PHE A 71 -0.54 4.25 2.58
CA PHE A 71 -0.30 3.00 1.88
C PHE A 71 0.93 2.28 2.39
N LEU A 72 0.97 0.97 2.17
CA LEU A 72 2.08 0.11 2.56
C LEU A 72 2.58 -0.70 1.37
N VAL A 73 3.90 -0.91 1.33
CA VAL A 73 4.55 -1.83 0.39
C VAL A 73 4.81 -3.13 1.13
N GLN A 74 4.22 -4.23 0.65
CA GLN A 74 4.37 -5.54 1.28
C GLN A 74 5.78 -6.09 1.08
N LEU A 75 6.43 -6.49 2.18
CA LEU A 75 7.72 -7.16 2.20
C LEU A 75 7.59 -8.69 2.37
N PRO A 76 8.61 -9.48 1.96
CA PRO A 76 9.81 -9.06 1.22
C PRO A 76 9.49 -8.69 -0.23
N LEU A 77 10.28 -7.79 -0.82
CA LEU A 77 10.22 -7.54 -2.26
C LEU A 77 11.02 -8.61 -3.03
N PRO A 78 10.77 -8.78 -4.34
CA PRO A 78 11.62 -9.59 -5.20
C PRO A 78 13.10 -9.20 -5.09
N GLN A 79 14.00 -10.19 -5.20
CA GLN A 79 15.44 -10.02 -4.94
C GLN A 79 16.15 -8.96 -5.80
N HIS A 80 15.63 -8.68 -7.00
CA HIS A 80 16.19 -7.65 -7.88
C HIS A 80 15.82 -6.21 -7.47
N MET A 81 14.96 -6.03 -6.47
CA MET A 81 14.53 -4.74 -5.97
C MET A 81 15.26 -4.34 -4.69
N PHE A 82 15.64 -3.08 -4.59
CA PHE A 82 16.25 -2.54 -3.37
C PHE A 82 15.17 -2.11 -2.36
N GLU A 83 14.88 -2.95 -1.36
CA GLU A 83 13.86 -2.73 -0.33
C GLU A 83 13.96 -1.33 0.33
N ARG A 84 15.18 -0.87 0.61
CA ARG A 84 15.41 0.47 1.19
C ARG A 84 14.92 1.62 0.31
N ARG A 85 14.96 1.49 -1.01
CA ARG A 85 14.48 2.54 -1.93
C ARG A 85 12.95 2.57 -1.97
N GLY A 86 12.29 1.41 -1.89
CA GLY A 86 10.84 1.33 -1.81
C GLY A 86 10.27 1.99 -0.54
N CYS A 87 10.78 1.61 0.64
CA CYS A 87 10.29 2.18 1.91
C CYS A 87 10.57 3.67 2.04
N ASN A 88 11.76 4.15 1.64
CA ASN A 88 12.10 5.57 1.72
C ASN A 88 11.37 6.44 0.71
N ALA A 89 10.73 5.84 -0.31
CA ALA A 89 9.96 6.56 -1.30
C ALA A 89 8.53 6.87 -0.82
N ILE A 90 8.06 6.28 0.28
CA ILE A 90 6.74 6.59 0.86
C ILE A 90 6.82 7.96 1.56
N ALA A 91 5.87 8.85 1.25
CA ALA A 91 5.84 10.16 1.87
C ALA A 91 5.51 10.01 3.36
N PRO A 92 6.21 10.70 4.30
CA PRO A 92 6.03 10.51 5.74
C PRO A 92 4.62 10.77 6.29
N HIS A 93 3.76 11.43 5.52
CA HIS A 93 2.37 11.69 5.89
C HIS A 93 1.40 10.59 5.42
N LYS A 94 1.89 9.58 4.70
CA LYS A 94 1.16 8.43 4.14
C LYS A 94 1.72 7.08 4.57
N ASP A 95 2.83 7.07 5.30
CA ASP A 95 3.37 5.92 6.02
C ASP A 95 2.64 5.77 7.37
#